data_AF-A0A857DA52-F1
#
_entry.id   AF-A0A857DA52-F1
#
_cell.length_a   1.000
_cell.length_b   1.000
_cell.length_c   1.000
_cell.angle_alpha   90.00
_cell.angle_beta   90.00
_cell.angle_gamma   90.00
#
_symmetry.space_group_name_H-M   'P 1'
#
loop_
_entity.id
_entity.type
_entity.pdbx_description
1 polymer ?
#
loop_
_entity_poly.entity_id
_entity_poly.type
_entity_poly.pdbx_seq_one_letter_code
_entity_poly.pdbx_strand_id
1 'polypeptide(L)' 'MQDILNNPEQILEEDGLKVDQGTFVAINNKTYLLRIYINDLVEPQKIVTLYVTSKLRKYRQLSNES' A
#
# COMPACT_ATOMS: atom_id res chain seq x y z
N MET A 1 8.99 3.71 -6.06
CA MET A 1 8.47 2.36 -5.68
C MET A 1 9.27 1.77 -4.52
N GLN A 2 10.60 1.72 -4.60
CA GLN A 2 11.45 1.30 -3.47
C GLN A 2 11.19 2.13 -2.20
N ASP A 3 10.89 3.43 -2.33
CA ASP A 3 10.59 4.28 -1.18
C ASP A 3 9.33 3.88 -0.41
N ILE A 4 8.34 3.27 -1.07
CA ILE A 4 7.07 2.89 -0.41
C ILE A 4 7.27 1.66 0.48
N LEU A 5 8.19 0.76 0.13
CA LEU A 5 8.55 -0.39 0.96
C LEU A 5 9.33 0.03 2.21
N ASN A 6 10.17 1.05 2.09
CA ASN A 6 11.05 1.49 3.18
C ASN A 6 10.41 2.59 4.05
N ASN A 7 9.50 3.36 3.47
CA ASN A 7 8.83 4.49 4.11
C ASN A 7 7.41 4.65 3.55
N PRO A 8 6.49 3.73 3.88
CA PRO A 8 5.11 3.80 3.43
C PRO A 8 4.43 5.08 3.94
N GLU A 9 3.58 5.70 3.11
CA GLU A 9 2.78 6.84 3.54
C GLU A 9 1.77 6.44 4.62
N GLN A 10 1.26 5.21 4.54
CA GLN A 10 0.33 4.63 5.50
C GLN A 10 0.60 3.14 5.67
N ILE A 11 0.48 2.65 6.91
CA ILE A 11 0.51 1.25 7.27
C ILE A 11 -0.88 0.91 7.82
N LEU A 12 -1.51 -0.12 7.26
CA LEU A 12 -2.85 -0.56 7.63
C LEU A 12 -2.82 -2.07 7.93
N GLU A 13 -3.93 -2.60 8.45
CA GLU A 13 -4.18 -4.04 8.57
C GLU A 13 -5.48 -4.37 7.84
N GLU A 14 -5.44 -5.32 6.90
CA GLU A 14 -6.60 -5.78 6.15
C GLU A 14 -6.52 -7.30 5.96
N ASP A 15 -7.61 -8.00 6.25
CA ASP A 15 -7.71 -9.46 6.13
C ASP A 15 -6.58 -10.23 6.86
N GLY A 16 -6.12 -9.69 8.00
CA GLY A 16 -5.02 -10.25 8.78
C GLY A 16 -3.63 -10.10 8.15
N LEU A 17 -3.49 -9.21 7.16
CA LEU A 17 -2.23 -8.87 6.51
C LEU A 17 -1.89 -7.40 6.79
N LYS A 18 -0.59 -7.14 6.99
CA LYS A 18 -0.05 -5.79 6.99
C LYS A 18 -0.14 -5.21 5.57
N VAL A 19 -0.64 -3.99 5.44
CA VAL A 19 -0.72 -3.27 4.16
C VAL A 19 0.11 -2.01 4.22
N ASP A 20 1.25 -2.04 3.55
CA ASP A 20 2.07 -0.85 3.32
C ASP A 20 1.60 -0.17 2.03
N GLN A 21 1.22 1.11 2.12
CA GLN A 21 0.74 1.85 0.95
C GLN A 21 1.36 3.23 0.81
N GLY A 22 1.46 3.68 -0.44
CA GLY A 22 1.98 5.00 -0.78
C GLY A 22 1.69 5.39 -2.22
N THR A 23 1.74 6.68 -2.49
CA THR A 23 1.51 7.21 -3.84
C THR A 23 2.80 7.38 -4.61
N PHE A 24 2.72 7.29 -5.92
CA PHE A 24 3.84 7.60 -6.80
C PHE A 24 3.32 8.20 -8.11
N VAL A 25 4.14 9.07 -8.72
CA VAL A 25 3.90 9.60 -10.06
C VAL A 25 4.52 8.62 -11.06
N ALA A 26 3.71 8.06 -11.95
CA ALA A 26 4.18 7.15 -12.99
C ALA A 26 4.72 7.92 -14.21
N ILE A 27 5.33 7.21 -15.16
CA ILE A 27 5.91 7.79 -16.39
C ILE A 27 4.91 8.58 -17.25
N ASN A 28 3.62 8.31 -17.10
CA ASN A 28 2.54 9.02 -17.79
C ASN A 28 2.09 10.29 -17.04
N ASN A 29 2.86 10.72 -16.03
CA ASN A 29 2.60 11.88 -15.18
C ASN A 29 1.29 11.80 -14.38
N LYS A 30 0.73 10.60 -14.21
CA LYS A 30 -0.43 10.37 -13.34
C LYS A 30 0.01 9.79 -12.00
N THR A 31 -0.66 10.23 -10.94
CA THR A 31 -0.48 9.70 -9.59
C THR A 31 -1.27 8.41 -9.41
N TYR A 32 -0.62 7.38 -8.89
CA TYR A 32 -1.22 6.11 -8.52
C TYR A 32 -0.96 5.82 -7.04
N LEU A 33 -1.77 4.94 -6.47
CA LEU A 33 -1.54 4.32 -5.17
C LEU A 33 -1.00 2.91 -5.40
N LEU A 34 0.13 2.60 -4.77
CA LEU A 34 0.63 1.24 -4.60
C LEU A 34 0.22 0.73 -3.21
N ARG A 35 -0.30 -0.49 -3.16
CA ARG A 35 -0.64 -1.22 -1.94
C ARG A 35 0.11 -2.54 -1.93
N ILE A 36 0.77 -2.83 -0.82
CA ILE A 36 1.63 -3.99 -0.63
C ILE A 36 1.09 -4.78 0.56
N TYR A 37 0.50 -5.93 0.30
CA TYR A 37 0.00 -6.84 1.33
C TYR A 37 1.11 -7.79 1.74
N ILE A 38 1.43 -7.80 3.02
CA ILE A 38 2.56 -8.51 3.62
C ILE A 38 2.00 -9.45 4.68
N ASN A 39 2.37 -10.74 4.59
CA ASN A 39 2.25 -11.66 5.71
C ASN A 39 3.55 -11.56 6.52
N ASP A 40 3.49 -10.80 7.60
CA ASP A 40 4.58 -10.58 8.54
C ASP A 40 4.57 -11.56 9.72
N LEU A 41 3.64 -12.51 9.73
CA LEU A 41 3.54 -13.59 10.74
C LEU A 41 4.43 -14.80 10.43
N VAL A 42 5.12 -14.79 9.29
CA VAL A 42 6.02 -15.87 8.84
C VAL A 42 7.44 -15.34 8.63
N GLU A 43 8.43 -16.20 8.83
CA GLU A 43 9.85 -15.90 8.60
C GLU A 43 10.40 -16.71 7.42
N PRO A 44 10.95 -16.08 6.37
CA PRO A 44 10.97 -14.63 6.14
C PRO A 44 9.58 -14.07 5.81
N GLN A 45 9.37 -12.78 6.10
CA GLN A 45 8.14 -12.07 5.74
C GLN A 45 7.86 -12.22 4.24
N LYS A 46 6.57 -12.35 3.86
CA LYS A 46 6.18 -12.61 2.48
C LYS A 46 5.25 -11.54 1.94
N ILE A 47 5.58 -10.99 0.78
CA ILE A 47 4.65 -10.20 0.00
C ILE A 47 3.61 -11.15 -0.59
N VAL A 48 2.35 -10.97 -0.20
CA VAL A 48 1.20 -11.75 -0.69
C VAL A 48 0.69 -11.13 -1.99
N THR A 49 0.51 -9.81 -2.02
CA THR A 49 -0.10 -9.10 -3.15
C THR A 49 0.53 -7.72 -3.34
N LEU A 50 0.78 -7.37 -4.60
CA LEU A 50 1.06 -6.00 -5.03
C LEU A 50 -0.10 -5.50 -5.90
N TYR A 51 -0.70 -4.38 -5.52
CA TYR A 51 -1.83 -3.81 -6.21
C TYR A 51 -1.61 -2.33 -6.50
N VAL A 52 -1.79 -1.91 -7.76
CA VAL A 52 -1.70 -0.52 -8.20
C VAL A 52 -3.06 -0.04 -8.65
N THR A 53 -3.45 1.16 -8.22
CA THR A 53 -4.75 1.74 -8.55
C THR A 53 -4.69 3.25 -8.72
N SER A 54 -5.53 3.78 -9.61
CA SER A 54 -5.77 5.22 -9.76
C SER A 54 -6.91 5.72 -8.85
N LYS A 55 -7.58 4.83 -8.10
CA LYS A 55 -8.74 5.15 -7.25
C LYS A 55 -8.34 5.78 -5.90
N LEU A 56 -7.55 6.84 -5.91
CA LEU A 56 -6.97 7.46 -4.70
C LEU A 56 -8.04 7.83 -3.66
N ARG A 57 -9.16 8.43 -4.07
CA ARG A 57 -10.23 8.88 -3.17
C ARG A 57 -10.83 7.73 -2.36
N LYS A 58 -11.04 6.56 -2.97
CA LYS A 58 -11.61 5.39 -2.32
C LYS A 58 -10.72 4.92 -1.16
N TYR A 59 -9.41 4.85 -1.41
CA TYR A 59 -8.46 4.23 -0.49
C TYR A 59 -7.85 5.20 0.53
N ARG A 60 -7.90 6.52 0.30
CA ARG A 60 -7.49 7.52 1.30
C ARG A 60 -8.63 7.95 2.24
N GLN A 61 -9.90 7.79 1.89
CA GLN A 61 -11.00 8.14 2.80
C GLN A 61 -11.25 7.07 3.89
N LEU A 62 -10.92 5.81 3.61
CA LEU A 62 -11.02 4.72 4.59
C LEU A 62 -10.09 4.89 5.80
N SER A 63 -9.12 5.83 5.77
CA SER A 63 -8.24 6.13 6.91
C SER A 63 -8.83 7.13 7.92
N ASN A 64 -10.08 7.58 7.73
CA ASN A 64 -10.72 8.59 8.59
C ASN A 64 -11.86 8.05 9.47
N GLU A 65 -12.07 6.73 9.55
CA GLU A 65 -13.00 6.18 10.55
C GLU A 65 -12.20 5.82 11.81
N SER A 66 -12.52 6.58 12.87
CA SER A 66 -11.93 6.58 14.22
C SER A 66 -12.47 5.44 15.08
#